data_AF-A0A4V0XGR6-F1
#
_entry.id   AF-A0A4V0XGR6-F1
#
_cell.length_a   1.000
_cell.length_b   1.000
_cell.length_c   1.000
_cell.angle_alpha   90.00
_cell.angle_beta   90.00
_cell.angle_gamma   90.00
#
_symmetry.space_group_name_H-M   'P 1'
#
loop_
_entity.id
_entity.type
_entity.pdbx_description
1 polymer ?
#
loop_
_entity_poly.entity_id
_entity_poly.type
_entity_poly.pdbx_seq_one_letter_code
_entity_poly.pdbx_strand_id
1 'polypeptide(L)'
;MTVKSSAIVVGNMLLCDIPDVDWQFFIRRLDGGNYVEFSKFHRKEFGANDVAKFIPNWKTLRWIKIKNSQLGQKESYAKDTEFEINVYASTRSIKKHPEVVEAFLAFMMPVI
;
A
#
# COMPACT_ATOMS: atom_id res chain seq x y z
N MET A 1 6.41 4.95 22.95
CA MET A 1 6.11 3.65 22.32
C MET A 1 6.12 3.88 20.82
N THR A 2 7.03 3.26 20.07
CA THR A 2 7.01 3.34 18.61
C THR A 2 5.87 2.45 18.16
N VAL A 3 4.77 3.03 17.70
CA VAL A 3 3.66 2.24 17.13
C VAL A 3 4.16 1.70 15.80
N LYS A 4 4.07 0.39 15.61
CA LYS A 4 4.73 -0.30 14.50
C LYS A 4 3.71 -0.70 13.45
N SER A 5 4.00 -0.38 12.19
CA SER A 5 3.15 -0.74 11.06
C SER A 5 2.97 -2.25 10.98
N SER A 6 1.76 -2.70 10.65
CA SER A 6 1.43 -4.13 10.60
C SER A 6 0.84 -4.50 9.25
N ALA A 7 1.09 -5.72 8.79
CA ALA A 7 0.50 -6.22 7.57
C ALA A 7 -0.43 -7.41 7.87
N ILE A 8 -1.57 -7.47 7.20
CA ILE A 8 -2.49 -8.61 7.24
C ILE A 8 -2.75 -9.13 5.83
N VAL A 9 -3.06 -10.41 5.73
CA VAL A 9 -3.38 -11.05 4.46
C VAL A 9 -4.89 -11.15 4.42
N VAL A 10 -5.51 -10.57 3.39
CA VAL A 10 -6.96 -10.54 3.19
C VAL A 10 -7.23 -11.05 1.79
N GLY A 11 -7.77 -12.26 1.66
CA GLY A 11 -7.86 -12.91 0.35
C GLY A 11 -6.48 -13.08 -0.30
N ASN A 12 -6.29 -12.49 -1.48
CA ASN A 12 -5.05 -12.54 -2.26
C ASN A 12 -4.15 -11.29 -2.11
N MET A 13 -4.48 -10.37 -1.19
CA MET A 13 -3.74 -9.12 -0.98
C MET A 13 -3.04 -9.06 0.38
N LEU A 14 -1.90 -8.37 0.40
CA LEU A 14 -1.23 -7.92 1.60
C LEU A 14 -1.72 -6.50 1.92
N LEU A 15 -2.61 -6.38 2.90
CA LEU A 15 -3.07 -5.10 3.41
C LEU A 15 -2.08 -4.60 4.46
N CYS A 16 -1.60 -3.38 4.26
CA CYS A 16 -0.60 -2.74 5.10
C CYS A 16 -1.25 -1.58 5.88
N ASP A 17 -1.25 -1.70 7.20
CA ASP A 17 -1.79 -0.71 8.12
C ASP A 17 -0.65 0.02 8.82
N ILE A 18 -0.67 1.36 8.73
CA ILE A 18 0.28 2.23 9.40
C ILE A 18 -0.48 2.92 10.54
N PRO A 19 -0.04 2.77 11.80
CA PRO A 19 -0.68 3.42 12.92
C PRO A 19 -0.63 4.94 12.84
N ASP A 20 -1.62 5.59 13.43
CA ASP A 20 -1.72 7.05 13.59
C ASP A 20 -1.69 7.85 12.27
N VAL A 21 -1.87 7.19 11.13
CA VAL A 21 -2.13 7.85 9.85
C VAL A 21 -3.54 7.56 9.37
N ASP A 22 -4.04 8.45 8.53
CA ASP A 22 -5.40 8.43 8.01
C ASP A 22 -5.48 7.84 6.59
N TRP A 23 -4.48 7.06 6.18
CA TRP A 23 -4.39 6.40 4.87
C TRP A 23 -3.85 4.98 5.03
N GLN A 24 -4.12 4.14 4.03
CA GLN A 24 -3.75 2.74 4.00
C GLN A 24 -3.34 2.35 2.58
N PHE A 25 -2.73 1.17 2.44
CA PHE A 25 -2.45 0.61 1.13
C PHE A 25 -2.45 -0.91 1.17
N PHE A 26 -2.65 -1.53 0.01
CA PHE A 26 -2.48 -2.96 -0.15
C PHE A 26 -1.69 -3.29 -1.42
N ILE A 27 -1.09 -4.48 -1.43
CA ILE A 27 -0.36 -5.03 -2.56
C ILE A 27 -1.03 -6.33 -2.99
N ARG A 28 -1.21 -6.53 -4.29
CA ARG A 28 -1.74 -7.77 -4.88
C ARG A 28 -1.00 -8.14 -6.15
N ARG A 29 -1.03 -9.41 -6.54
CA ARG A 29 -0.52 -9.83 -7.86
C ARG A 29 -1.42 -9.32 -8.96
N LEU A 30 -0.83 -8.96 -10.10
CA LEU A 30 -1.56 -8.51 -11.29
C LEU A 30 -2.44 -9.61 -11.92
N ASP A 31 -2.06 -10.88 -11.76
CA ASP A 31 -2.83 -12.03 -12.22
C ASP A 31 -4.00 -12.40 -11.28
N GLY A 32 -4.16 -11.69 -10.16
CA GLY A 32 -5.18 -11.99 -9.15
C GLY A 32 -4.92 -13.27 -8.35
N GLY A 33 -3.77 -13.94 -8.55
CA GLY A 33 -3.38 -15.11 -7.81
C GLY A 33 -2.97 -14.80 -6.37
N ASN A 34 -2.92 -15.84 -5.55
CA ASN A 34 -2.33 -15.74 -4.21
C ASN A 34 -0.80 -15.64 -4.32
N TYR A 35 -0.16 -14.92 -3.40
CA TYR A 35 1.29 -14.89 -3.28
C TYR A 35 1.72 -15.40 -1.92
N VAL A 36 2.30 -16.61 -1.87
CA VAL A 36 2.63 -17.31 -0.61
C VAL A 36 3.52 -16.47 0.29
N GLU A 37 4.43 -15.70 -0.29
CA GLU A 37 5.36 -14.84 0.46
C GLU A 37 4.65 -13.77 1.31
N PHE A 38 3.42 -13.35 0.96
CA PHE A 38 2.64 -12.44 1.81
C PHE A 38 2.35 -13.02 3.20
N SER A 39 2.21 -14.35 3.32
CA SER A 39 2.00 -15.01 4.61
C SER A 39 3.14 -14.76 5.60
N LYS A 40 4.36 -14.50 5.11
CA LYS A 40 5.53 -14.22 5.96
C LYS A 40 5.39 -12.90 6.73
N PHE A 41 4.53 -12.00 6.25
CA PHE A 41 4.26 -10.68 6.82
C PHE A 41 2.95 -10.62 7.63
N HIS A 42 2.14 -11.69 7.61
CA HIS A 42 0.85 -11.70 8.31
C HIS A 42 1.01 -11.47 9.82
N ARG A 43 0.36 -10.42 10.34
CA ARG A 43 0.44 -9.96 11.75
C ARG A 43 1.87 -9.69 12.21
N LYS A 44 2.76 -9.34 11.28
CA LYS A 44 4.13 -8.91 11.59
C LYS A 44 4.30 -7.44 11.30
N GLU A 45 5.35 -6.90 11.91
CA GLU A 45 5.86 -5.59 11.58
C GLU A 45 6.32 -5.57 10.13
N PHE A 46 6.03 -4.47 9.43
CA PHE A 46 6.52 -4.25 8.08
C PHE A 46 7.08 -2.83 7.96
N GLY A 47 8.05 -2.65 7.07
CA GLY A 47 8.59 -1.33 6.74
C GLY A 47 8.66 -1.07 5.24
N ALA A 48 9.13 0.12 4.88
CA ALA A 48 9.32 0.52 3.49
C ALA A 48 10.24 -0.44 2.71
N ASN A 49 11.30 -0.95 3.35
CA ASN A 49 12.20 -1.94 2.76
C ASN A 49 11.49 -3.26 2.44
N ASP A 50 10.44 -3.63 3.17
CA ASP A 50 9.66 -4.82 2.87
C ASP A 50 8.72 -4.58 1.69
N VAL A 51 8.11 -3.41 1.61
CA VAL A 51 7.28 -3.00 0.46
C VAL A 51 8.12 -2.96 -0.81
N ALA A 52 9.35 -2.46 -0.74
CA ALA A 52 10.26 -2.37 -1.88
C ALA A 52 10.63 -3.75 -2.48
N LYS A 53 10.47 -4.86 -1.73
CA LYS A 53 10.65 -6.21 -2.28
C LYS A 53 9.57 -6.58 -3.31
N PHE A 54 8.38 -5.98 -3.18
CA PHE A 54 7.25 -6.21 -4.10
C PHE A 54 7.11 -5.08 -5.12
N ILE A 55 7.48 -3.85 -4.72
CA ILE A 55 7.35 -2.64 -5.52
C ILE A 55 8.73 -1.97 -5.67
N PRO A 56 9.71 -2.60 -6.37
CA PRO A 56 11.07 -2.10 -6.46
C PRO A 56 11.18 -0.77 -7.23
N ASN A 57 10.26 -0.49 -8.16
CA ASN A 57 10.27 0.71 -8.99
C ASN A 57 9.39 1.83 -8.40
N TRP A 58 9.12 1.80 -7.08
CA TRP A 58 8.20 2.72 -6.41
C TRP A 58 8.44 4.22 -6.73
N LYS A 59 9.69 4.63 -6.98
CA LYS A 59 10.09 6.01 -7.31
C LYS A 59 9.56 6.49 -8.68
N THR A 60 9.34 5.58 -9.62
CA THR A 60 9.01 5.91 -11.03
C THR A 60 7.62 5.44 -11.45
N LEU A 61 6.81 4.98 -10.49
CA LEU A 61 5.49 4.46 -10.77
C LEU A 61 4.55 5.51 -11.34
N ARG A 62 3.75 5.07 -12.32
CA ARG A 62 2.64 5.85 -12.85
C ARG A 62 1.38 5.58 -12.04
N TRP A 63 1.00 6.56 -11.23
CA TRP A 63 -0.22 6.51 -10.42
C TRP A 63 -1.47 6.84 -11.23
N ILE A 64 -2.51 6.03 -11.07
CA ILE A 64 -3.80 6.16 -11.71
C ILE A 64 -4.88 6.28 -10.62
N LYS A 65 -5.64 7.36 -10.67
CA LYS A 65 -6.79 7.58 -9.80
C LYS A 65 -7.92 6.60 -10.14
N ILE A 66 -8.44 5.89 -9.14
CA ILE A 66 -9.66 5.09 -9.27
C ILE A 66 -10.86 6.00 -8.98
N LYS A 67 -11.75 6.15 -9.96
CA LYS A 67 -13.01 6.89 -9.80
C LYS A 67 -14.02 5.98 -9.09
N ASN A 68 -14.74 6.51 -8.10
CA ASN A 68 -15.82 5.82 -7.39
C ASN A 68 -15.39 4.48 -6.74
N SER A 69 -14.20 4.45 -6.13
CA SER A 69 -13.72 3.27 -5.39
C SER A 69 -14.69 2.87 -4.26
N GLN A 70 -14.86 1.56 -4.08
CA GLN A 70 -15.60 0.97 -2.96
C GLN A 70 -14.75 0.79 -1.70
N LEU A 71 -13.42 0.81 -1.81
CA LEU A 71 -12.48 0.55 -0.70
C LEU A 71 -12.20 1.79 0.14
N GLY A 72 -12.51 2.97 -0.38
CA GLY A 72 -12.39 4.21 0.34
C GLY A 72 -12.65 5.40 -0.55
N GLN A 73 -12.76 6.58 0.06
CA GLN A 73 -12.68 7.79 -0.72
C GLN A 73 -11.24 7.91 -1.23
N LYS A 74 -11.14 8.21 -2.52
CA LYS A 74 -9.92 8.74 -3.13
C LYS A 74 -8.76 7.76 -3.28
N GLU A 75 -9.06 6.53 -3.70
CA GLU A 75 -8.06 5.52 -4.04
C GLU A 75 -7.27 5.86 -5.33
N SER A 76 -5.98 5.51 -5.32
CA SER A 76 -5.10 5.50 -6.49
C SER A 76 -4.35 4.18 -6.54
N TYR A 77 -4.01 3.70 -7.73
CA TYR A 77 -3.19 2.51 -7.89
C TYR A 77 -2.02 2.75 -8.82
N ALA A 78 -1.00 1.91 -8.70
CA ALA A 78 0.09 1.79 -9.64
C ALA A 78 0.45 0.32 -9.82
N LYS A 79 1.04 0.01 -10.99
CA LYS A 79 1.49 -1.34 -11.33
C LYS A 79 3.01 -1.35 -11.39
N ASP A 80 3.61 -2.39 -10.85
CA ASP A 80 5.04 -2.60 -10.84
C ASP A 80 5.37 -4.07 -11.07
N THR A 81 6.09 -4.39 -12.15
CA THR A 81 6.49 -5.75 -12.53
C THR A 81 5.33 -6.77 -12.45
N GLU A 82 5.23 -7.54 -11.36
CA GLU A 82 4.24 -8.58 -11.09
C GLU A 82 3.08 -8.10 -10.18
N PHE A 83 3.22 -6.95 -9.54
CA PHE A 83 2.34 -6.47 -8.49
C PHE A 83 1.58 -5.19 -8.85
N GLU A 84 0.43 -5.02 -8.22
CA GLU A 84 -0.30 -3.78 -8.15
C GLU A 84 -0.31 -3.31 -6.69
N ILE A 85 -0.10 -2.01 -6.52
CA ILE A 85 -0.26 -1.33 -5.24
C ILE A 85 -1.40 -0.34 -5.33
N ASN A 86 -2.28 -0.37 -4.33
CA ASN A 86 -3.37 0.56 -4.19
C ASN A 86 -3.19 1.32 -2.89
N VAL A 87 -3.28 2.65 -2.96
CA VAL A 87 -3.24 3.55 -1.80
C VAL A 87 -4.57 4.26 -1.70
N TYR A 88 -5.11 4.39 -0.49
CA TYR A 88 -6.39 5.03 -0.28
C TYR A 88 -6.44 5.74 1.07
N ALA A 89 -7.23 6.80 1.12
CA ALA A 89 -7.55 7.49 2.35
C ALA A 89 -8.56 6.65 3.15
N SER A 90 -8.37 6.60 4.47
CA SER A 90 -9.37 6.06 5.38
C SER A 90 -10.68 6.86 5.27
N THR A 91 -11.78 6.28 5.69
CA THR A 91 -13.11 6.90 5.59
C THR A 91 -13.26 8.21 6.37
N ARG A 92 -12.39 8.45 7.36
CA ARG A 92 -12.38 9.67 8.20
C ARG A 92 -11.42 10.75 7.69
N SER A 93 -10.59 10.44 6.69
CA SER A 93 -9.58 11.36 6.18
C SER A 93 -10.16 12.42 5.24
N ILE A 94 -9.61 13.63 5.34
CA ILE A 94 -9.89 14.72 4.41
C ILE A 94 -8.96 14.74 3.20
N LYS A 95 -7.86 13.96 3.21
CA LYS A 95 -6.83 13.92 2.14
C LYS A 95 -7.44 13.63 0.79
N LYS A 96 -6.94 14.26 -0.28
CA LYS A 96 -7.25 14.04 -1.70
C LYS A 96 -6.31 12.98 -2.29
N HIS A 97 -6.62 12.51 -3.51
CA HIS A 97 -5.82 11.49 -4.18
C HIS A 97 -4.31 11.79 -4.23
N PRO A 98 -3.87 13.02 -4.60
CA PRO A 98 -2.43 13.30 -4.65
C PRO A 98 -1.78 13.23 -3.26
N GLU A 99 -2.48 13.72 -2.23
CA GLU A 99 -1.98 13.75 -0.85
C GLU A 99 -1.81 12.35 -0.25
N VAL A 100 -2.64 11.38 -0.67
CA VAL A 100 -2.49 9.97 -0.26
C VAL A 100 -1.27 9.33 -0.95
N VAL A 101 -1.07 9.63 -2.24
CA VAL A 101 0.10 9.14 -2.98
C VAL A 101 1.38 9.75 -2.40
N GLU A 102 1.39 11.05 -2.12
CA GLU A 102 2.51 11.75 -1.47
C GLU A 102 2.82 11.16 -0.10
N ALA A 103 1.80 10.84 0.70
CA ALA A 103 2.00 10.19 2.00
C ALA A 103 2.63 8.80 1.87
N PHE A 104 2.22 8.01 0.88
CA PHE A 104 2.85 6.74 0.56
C PHE A 104 4.31 6.91 0.10
N LEU A 105 4.58 7.87 -0.79
CA LEU A 105 5.95 8.13 -1.25
C LEU A 105 6.85 8.58 -0.10
N ALA A 106 6.34 9.42 0.81
CA ALA A 106 7.05 9.82 2.02
C ALA A 106 7.37 8.63 2.94
N PHE A 107 6.44 7.68 3.08
CA PHE A 107 6.70 6.42 3.78
C PHE A 107 7.82 5.61 3.12
N MET A 108 7.91 5.62 1.78
CA MET A 108 8.91 4.86 1.02
C MET A 108 10.32 5.51 0.99
N MET A 109 10.43 6.81 1.31
CA MET A 109 11.71 7.57 1.23
C MET A 109 12.93 6.93 1.92
N PRO A 110 12.83 6.21 3.05
CA PRO A 110 13.98 5.56 3.68
C PRO A 110 14.62 4.43 2.86
N VAL A 111 14.00 4.01 1.75
CA VAL A 111 14.55 3.00 0.84
C VAL A 111 15.57 3.66 -0.09
N ILE A 112 16.86 3.38 0.18
CA ILE A 112 18.01 3.87 -0.59
C ILE A 112 18.09 3.11 -1.92
#